data_AF-A0A6B2UG30-F1
#
_entry.id   AF-A0A6B2UG30-F1
#
_cell.length_a   1.000
_cell.length_b   1.000
_cell.length_c   1.000
_cell.angle_alpha   90.00
_cell.angle_beta   90.00
_cell.angle_gamma   90.00
#
_symmetry.space_group_name_H-M   'P 1'
#
loop_
_entity.id
_entity.type
_entity.pdbx_description
1 polymer ?
#
loop_
_entity_poly.entity_id
_entity_poly.type
_entity_poly.pdbx_seq_one_letter_code
_entity_poly.pdbx_strand_id
1 'polypeptide(L)'
;MHGGLTEHARCLFGDEYREVPECGLEHRVHYFVEELTFASPDDILAMLHTLCPHGVDGALPVWVRNLAYRLVLLQRPDEPALLREAAGNLWMHGPDWDEIATGLRRRAAFLEAESRTSVPEQERPAAG
;
A
#
# COMPACT_ATOMS: atom_id res chain seq x y z
N MET A 1 22.53 5.86 -7.39
CA MET A 1 21.16 5.56 -6.93
C MET A 1 20.42 4.91 -8.07
N HIS A 2 19.48 4.01 -7.77
CA HIS A 2 18.60 3.43 -8.79
C HIS A 2 17.71 4.54 -9.40
N GLY A 3 17.16 4.33 -10.60
CA GLY A 3 16.32 5.32 -11.29
C GLY A 3 14.98 5.59 -10.60
N GLY A 4 14.61 4.77 -9.61
CA GLY A 4 13.47 4.99 -8.73
C GLY A 4 13.29 3.87 -7.70
N LEU A 5 12.34 4.06 -6.78
CA LEU A 5 12.05 3.15 -5.67
C LEU A 5 11.77 1.70 -6.15
N THR A 6 10.98 1.54 -7.22
CA THR A 6 10.66 0.24 -7.81
C THR A 6 11.89 -0.48 -8.37
N GLU A 7 12.82 0.26 -8.99
CA GLU A 7 14.06 -0.32 -9.51
C GLU A 7 14.99 -0.77 -8.38
N HIS A 8 15.07 0.03 -7.31
CA HIS A 8 15.83 -0.35 -6.12
C HIS A 8 15.26 -1.60 -5.45
N ALA A 9 13.94 -1.65 -5.27
CA ALA A 9 13.27 -2.81 -4.69
C ALA A 9 13.48 -4.07 -5.55
N ARG A 10 13.34 -3.95 -6.87
CA ARG A 10 13.63 -5.05 -7.81
C ARG A 10 15.09 -5.51 -7.72
N CYS A 11 16.02 -4.57 -7.58
CA CYS A 11 17.44 -4.90 -7.42
C CYS A 11 17.73 -5.70 -6.15
N LEU A 12 17.05 -5.39 -5.03
CA LEU A 12 17.28 -6.06 -3.75
C LEU A 12 16.53 -7.38 -3.59
N PHE A 13 15.29 -7.43 -4.08
CA PHE A 13 14.36 -8.51 -3.76
C PHE A 13 13.92 -9.31 -4.99
N GLY A 14 14.20 -8.80 -6.19
CA GLY A 14 13.78 -9.38 -7.47
C GLY A 14 12.39 -8.97 -7.91
N ASP A 15 11.91 -9.65 -8.94
CA ASP A 15 10.58 -9.48 -9.54
C ASP A 15 10.05 -10.89 -9.86
N GLU A 16 8.76 -11.11 -9.60
CA GLU A 16 8.11 -12.41 -9.87
C GLU A 16 8.14 -12.76 -11.36
N TYR A 17 8.17 -11.75 -12.24
CA TYR A 17 8.06 -11.92 -13.69
C TYR A 17 9.35 -11.61 -14.45
N ARG A 18 10.40 -11.12 -13.79
CA ARG A 18 11.64 -10.69 -14.43
C ARG A 18 12.86 -11.06 -13.59
N GLU A 19 13.92 -11.50 -14.26
CA GLU A 19 15.21 -11.73 -13.60
C GLU A 19 15.73 -10.44 -12.96
N VAL A 20 16.44 -10.58 -11.83
CA VAL A 20 17.09 -9.45 -11.16
C VAL A 20 18.14 -8.87 -12.11
N PRO A 21 18.04 -7.59 -12.51
CA PRO A 21 19.07 -6.98 -13.35
C PRO A 21 20.42 -7.02 -12.64
N GLU A 22 21.51 -7.29 -13.37
CA GLU A 22 22.85 -7.09 -12.81
C GLU A 22 23.01 -5.61 -12.44
N CYS A 23 23.26 -5.37 -11.15
CA CYS A 23 23.42 -4.06 -10.60
C CYS A 23 24.83 -3.92 -10.01
N GLY A 24 25.54 -2.87 -10.41
CA GLY A 24 26.86 -2.53 -9.88
C GLY A 24 26.83 -1.70 -8.59
N LEU A 25 25.64 -1.51 -7.99
CA LEU A 25 25.45 -0.72 -6.77
C LEU A 25 25.47 -1.63 -5.54
N GLU A 26 25.72 -1.03 -4.39
CA GLU A 26 25.75 -1.76 -3.13
C GLU A 26 24.34 -2.18 -2.69
N HIS A 27 24.09 -3.49 -2.57
CA HIS A 27 22.80 -4.07 -2.17
C HIS A 27 22.58 -3.98 -0.65
N ARG A 28 22.48 -2.77 -0.11
CA ARG A 28 22.21 -2.57 1.32
C ARG A 28 20.76 -2.16 1.55
N VAL A 29 20.04 -2.99 2.29
CA VAL A 29 18.62 -2.78 2.64
C VAL A 29 18.38 -1.44 3.33
N HIS A 30 19.33 -0.89 4.08
CA HIS A 30 19.12 0.39 4.77
C HIS A 30 18.93 1.57 3.81
N TYR A 31 19.64 1.62 2.67
CA TYR A 31 19.44 2.68 1.68
C TYR A 31 18.05 2.61 1.06
N PHE A 32 17.55 1.40 0.80
CA PHE A 32 16.18 1.22 0.34
C PHE A 32 15.16 1.69 1.40
N VAL A 33 15.39 1.38 2.68
CA VAL A 33 14.51 1.84 3.76
C VAL A 33 14.50 3.38 3.86
N GLU A 34 15.65 4.04 3.70
CA GLU A 34 15.74 5.50 3.65
C GLU A 34 14.94 6.06 2.46
N GLU A 35 15.17 5.54 1.24
CA GLU A 35 14.42 5.96 0.05
C GLU A 35 12.90 5.72 0.20
N LEU A 36 12.50 4.56 0.71
CA LEU A 36 11.10 4.21 0.97
C LEU A 36 10.44 5.17 1.97
N THR A 37 11.19 5.60 3.00
CA THR A 37 10.68 6.48 4.06
C THR A 37 10.36 7.89 3.54
N PHE A 38 11.10 8.36 2.54
CA PHE A 38 10.91 9.69 1.94
C PHE A 38 10.14 9.67 0.61
N ALA A 39 9.72 8.50 0.14
CA ALA A 39 8.98 8.35 -1.10
C ALA A 39 7.55 8.92 -0.99
N SER A 40 7.06 9.42 -2.12
CA SER A 40 5.67 9.87 -2.24
C SER A 40 4.71 8.67 -2.14
N PRO A 41 3.44 8.88 -1.75
CA PRO A 41 2.49 7.77 -1.67
C PRO A 41 2.27 7.11 -3.04
N ASP A 42 2.34 7.88 -4.13
CA ASP A 42 2.18 7.37 -5.50
C ASP A 42 3.36 6.49 -5.91
N ASP A 43 4.60 6.86 -5.57
CA ASP A 43 5.78 6.04 -5.85
C ASP A 43 5.74 4.71 -5.09
N ILE A 44 5.30 4.75 -3.83
CA ILE A 44 5.18 3.55 -2.99
C ILE A 44 4.08 2.62 -3.55
N LEU A 45 2.92 3.17 -3.92
CA LEU A 45 1.83 2.38 -4.51
C LEU A 45 2.24 1.80 -5.88
N ALA A 46 2.91 2.59 -6.72
CA ALA A 46 3.44 2.12 -7.99
C ALA A 46 4.41 0.96 -7.80
N MET A 47 5.31 1.03 -6.81
CA MET A 47 6.21 -0.07 -6.45
C MET A 47 5.42 -1.31 -6.01
N LEU A 48 4.49 -1.16 -5.06
CA LEU A 48 3.69 -2.27 -4.52
C LEU A 48 2.89 -2.97 -5.63
N HIS A 49 2.21 -2.21 -6.49
CA HIS A 49 1.41 -2.76 -7.59
C HIS A 49 2.26 -3.39 -8.69
N THR A 50 3.47 -2.87 -8.93
CA THR A 50 4.39 -3.43 -9.91
C THR A 50 5.00 -4.75 -9.44
N LEU A 51 5.42 -4.83 -8.17
CA LEU A 51 6.20 -5.98 -7.66
C LEU A 51 5.35 -7.01 -6.91
N CYS A 52 4.07 -6.72 -6.64
CA CYS A 52 3.12 -7.61 -5.99
C CYS A 52 1.71 -7.50 -6.61
N PRO A 53 1.54 -7.69 -7.94
CA PRO A 53 0.28 -7.38 -8.64
C PRO A 53 -0.91 -8.23 -8.18
N HIS A 54 -0.67 -9.42 -7.61
CA HIS A 54 -1.72 -10.32 -7.15
C HIS A 54 -1.84 -10.41 -5.63
N GLY A 55 -1.04 -9.64 -4.89
CA GLY A 55 -1.11 -9.56 -3.44
C GLY A 55 -0.63 -10.83 -2.69
N VAL A 56 -0.93 -12.03 -3.18
CA VAL A 56 -0.45 -13.29 -2.62
C VAL A 56 0.94 -13.61 -3.16
N ASP A 57 1.14 -13.34 -4.45
CA ASP A 57 2.39 -13.53 -5.17
C ASP A 57 3.09 -12.17 -5.35
N GLY A 58 4.38 -12.14 -5.01
CA GLY A 58 5.21 -10.95 -5.12
C GLY A 58 6.58 -11.15 -4.48
N ALA A 59 7.60 -10.54 -5.06
CA ALA A 59 9.00 -10.70 -4.63
C ALA A 59 9.35 -9.86 -3.38
N LEU A 60 8.47 -8.95 -2.94
CA LEU A 60 8.72 -8.13 -1.77
C LEU A 60 8.53 -8.93 -0.47
N PRO A 61 9.53 -8.93 0.45
CA PRO A 61 9.35 -9.49 1.77
C PRO A 61 8.14 -8.89 2.48
N VAL A 62 7.42 -9.70 3.26
CA VAL A 62 6.22 -9.27 4.00
C VAL A 62 6.46 -8.00 4.82
N TRP A 63 7.63 -7.87 5.47
CA TRP A 63 7.97 -6.68 6.24
C TRP A 63 8.05 -5.41 5.38
N VAL A 64 8.54 -5.50 4.13
CA VAL A 64 8.61 -4.36 3.19
C VAL A 64 7.20 -3.90 2.83
N ARG A 65 6.32 -4.85 2.51
CA ARG A 65 4.93 -4.57 2.14
C ARG A 65 4.19 -3.91 3.30
N ASN A 66 4.36 -4.46 4.51
CA ASN A 66 3.79 -3.91 5.74
C ASN A 66 4.29 -2.49 6.05
N LEU A 67 5.58 -2.22 5.83
CA LEU A 67 6.16 -0.90 6.03
C LEU A 67 5.65 0.09 4.98
N ALA A 68 5.65 -0.31 3.70
CA ALA A 68 5.17 0.48 2.59
C ALA A 68 3.71 0.92 2.78
N TYR A 69 2.79 -0.02 3.05
CA TYR A 69 1.39 0.33 3.32
C TYR A 69 1.22 1.25 4.54
N ARG A 70 2.00 1.04 5.61
CA ARG A 70 1.96 1.95 6.77
C ARG A 70 2.38 3.37 6.40
N LEU A 71 3.43 3.53 5.61
CA LEU A 71 3.91 4.84 5.16
C LEU A 71 2.90 5.53 4.24
N VAL A 72 2.25 4.81 3.33
CA VAL A 72 1.20 5.40 2.47
C VAL A 72 -0.01 5.81 3.32
N LEU A 73 -0.44 4.98 4.28
CA LEU A 73 -1.56 5.30 5.16
C LEU A 73 -1.30 6.48 6.11
N LEU A 74 -0.05 6.73 6.49
CA LEU A 74 0.31 7.95 7.23
C LEU A 74 0.15 9.21 6.36
N GLN A 75 0.36 9.09 5.05
CA GLN A 75 0.25 10.20 4.10
C GLN A 75 -1.19 10.38 3.57
N ARG A 76 -1.97 9.29 3.48
CA ARG A 76 -3.35 9.24 2.96
C ARG A 76 -4.28 8.47 3.92
N PRO A 77 -4.52 8.98 5.14
CA PRO A 77 -5.24 8.23 6.19
C PRO A 77 -6.75 8.07 5.92
N ASP A 78 -7.32 8.92 5.06
CA ASP A 78 -8.76 9.00 4.83
C ASP A 78 -9.20 8.44 3.47
N GLU A 79 -8.36 7.61 2.84
CA GLU A 79 -8.69 6.92 1.58
C GLU A 79 -9.22 5.50 1.86
N PRO A 80 -10.54 5.24 1.74
CA PRO A 80 -11.11 3.95 2.13
C PRO A 80 -10.63 2.77 1.28
N ALA A 81 -10.38 3.00 -0.01
CA ALA A 81 -9.86 1.97 -0.91
C ALA A 81 -8.48 1.49 -0.46
N LEU A 82 -7.58 2.43 -0.12
CA LEU A 82 -6.24 2.15 0.37
C LEU A 82 -6.25 1.41 1.72
N LEU A 83 -7.13 1.83 2.64
CA LEU A 83 -7.33 1.13 3.92
C LEU A 83 -7.77 -0.33 3.71
N ARG A 84 -8.66 -0.58 2.74
CA ARG A 84 -9.12 -1.95 2.40
C ARG A 84 -8.01 -2.79 1.77
N GLU A 85 -7.21 -2.18 0.91
CA GLU A 85 -6.07 -2.83 0.26
C GLU A 85 -5.00 -3.23 1.28
N ALA A 86 -4.59 -2.31 2.16
CA ALA A 86 -3.65 -2.58 3.24
C ALA A 86 -4.16 -3.67 4.20
N ALA A 87 -5.44 -3.66 4.55
CA ALA A 87 -6.05 -4.74 5.34
C ALA A 87 -5.99 -6.10 4.63
N GLY A 88 -6.26 -6.10 3.32
CA GLY A 88 -6.13 -7.30 2.48
C GLY A 88 -4.72 -7.86 2.51
N ASN A 89 -3.70 -6.99 2.47
CA ASN A 89 -2.30 -7.41 2.59
C ASN A 89 -2.00 -8.13 3.90
N LEU A 90 -2.47 -7.59 5.03
CA LEU A 90 -2.23 -8.19 6.34
C LEU A 90 -2.86 -9.58 6.49
N TRP A 91 -4.09 -9.78 6.03
CA TRP A 91 -4.78 -11.07 6.12
C TRP A 91 -4.11 -12.20 5.34
N MET A 92 -3.30 -11.88 4.33
CA MET A 92 -2.60 -12.89 3.52
C MET A 92 -1.40 -13.53 4.24
N HIS A 93 -0.98 -13.02 5.40
CA HIS A 93 0.27 -13.42 6.06
C HIS A 93 0.07 -14.09 7.42
N GLY A 94 -1.17 -14.49 7.75
CA GLY A 94 -1.51 -15.18 9.00
C GLY A 94 -2.18 -14.27 10.04
N PRO A 95 -2.62 -14.85 11.18
CA PRO A 95 -3.54 -14.19 12.10
C PRO A 95 -2.91 -13.09 12.96
N ASP A 96 -1.57 -12.98 12.99
CA ASP A 96 -0.84 -12.04 13.84
C ASP A 96 -1.29 -10.57 13.66
N TRP A 97 -1.83 -10.24 12.48
CA TRP A 97 -2.22 -8.87 12.11
C TRP A 97 -3.72 -8.70 11.88
N ASP A 98 -4.55 -9.70 12.21
CA ASP A 98 -5.99 -9.68 11.95
C ASP A 98 -6.72 -8.55 12.66
N GLU A 99 -6.31 -8.22 13.89
CA GLU A 99 -6.89 -7.10 14.64
C GLU A 99 -6.64 -5.77 13.94
N ILE A 100 -5.42 -5.57 13.42
CA ILE A 100 -5.04 -4.36 12.67
C ILE A 100 -5.83 -4.29 11.37
N ALA A 101 -5.87 -5.39 10.61
CA ALA A 101 -6.62 -5.48 9.36
C ALA A 101 -8.13 -5.19 9.57
N THR A 102 -8.71 -5.72 10.66
CA THR A 102 -10.08 -5.45 11.07
C THR A 102 -10.29 -3.98 11.43
N GLY A 103 -9.32 -3.36 12.11
CA GLY A 103 -9.30 -1.92 12.40
C GLY A 103 -9.35 -1.07 11.13
N LEU A 104 -8.48 -1.36 10.16
CA LEU A 104 -8.42 -0.66 8.88
C LEU A 104 -9.74 -0.78 8.09
N ARG A 105 -10.33 -1.98 8.04
CA ARG A 105 -11.62 -2.22 7.38
C ARG A 105 -12.78 -1.47 8.03
N ARG A 106 -12.81 -1.41 9.36
CA ARG A 106 -13.81 -0.62 10.10
C ARG A 106 -13.66 0.87 9.81
N ARG A 107 -12.42 1.40 9.80
CA ARG A 107 -12.17 2.80 9.45
C ARG A 107 -12.60 3.12 8.02
N ALA A 108 -12.29 2.26 7.06
CA ALA A 108 -12.74 2.41 5.67
C ALA A 108 -14.27 2.49 5.57
N ALA A 109 -14.97 1.55 6.21
CA ALA A 109 -16.44 1.51 6.20
C ALA A 109 -17.06 2.76 6.86
N PHE A 110 -16.44 3.27 7.94
CA PHE A 110 -16.85 4.50 8.60
C PHE A 110 -16.73 5.72 7.67
N LEU A 111 -15.56 5.91 7.04
CA LEU A 111 -15.31 7.01 6.11
C LEU A 111 -16.27 6.99 4.91
N GLU A 112 -16.53 5.80 4.36
CA GLU A 112 -17.51 5.63 3.28
C GLU A 112 -18.93 6.00 3.75
N ALA A 113 -19.31 5.69 4.99
CA ALA A 113 -20.60 6.10 5.54
C ALA A 113 -20.68 7.63 5.73
N GLU A 114 -19.64 8.26 6.27
CA GLU A 114 -19.59 9.73 6.42
C GLU A 114 -19.73 10.44 5.06
N SER A 115 -19.05 9.93 4.02
CA SER A 115 -19.14 10.49 2.66
C SER A 115 -20.55 10.40 2.04
N ARG A 116 -21.32 9.37 2.39
CA ARG A 116 -22.72 9.23 1.93
C ARG A 116 -23.70 10.12 2.67
N THR A 117 -23.41 10.41 3.93
CA THR A 117 -24.30 11.21 4.80
C THR A 117 -24.09 12.72 4.59
N SER A 118 -23.02 13.11 3.91
CA SER A 118 -22.67 14.50 3.57
C SER A 118 -23.24 14.99 2.22
N VAL A 119 -24.05 14.17 1.53
CA VAL A 119 -24.83 14.63 0.36
C VAL A 119 -25.96 15.56 0.82
N PRO A 120 -26.09 16.81 0.30
CA PRO A 120 -27.09 17.77 0.78
C PRO A 120 -28.52 17.35 0.45
N GLU A 121 -29.46 17.73 1.33
CA GLU A 121 -30.92 17.55 1.25
C GLU A 121 -31.61 18.35 0.12
N GLN A 122 -30.93 18.61 -1.01
CA GLN A 122 -31.49 19.37 -2.15
C GLN A 122 -32.22 18.50 -3.20
N GLU A 123 -32.20 17.17 -3.06
CA GLU A 123 -32.89 16.24 -3.97
C GLU A 123 -34.13 15.56 -3.34
N ARG A 124 -34.63 16.01 -2.17
CA ARG A 124 -35.92 15.51 -1.68
C ARG A 124 -37.04 16.08 -2.57
N PRO A 125 -37.78 15.27 -3.35
CA PRO A 125 -38.89 15.78 -4.13
C PRO A 125 -39.92 16.36 -3.16
N ALA A 126 -40.38 17.58 -3.45
CA ALA A 126 -41.45 18.21 -2.70
C ALA A 126 -42.66 17.28 -2.69
N ALA A 127 -43.09 16.86 -1.50
CA ALA A 127 -44.35 16.16 -1.34
C ALA A 127 -45.47 17.12 -1.77
N GLY A 128 -46.08 16.82 -2.92
CA GLY A 128 -47.29 17.44 -3.41
C GLY A 128 -48.54 16.88 -2.75
#